data_AF-A0A1I7Y433-F1
#
_entry.id   AF-A0A1I7Y433-F1
#
_cell.length_a   1.000
_cell.length_b   1.000
_cell.length_c   1.000
_cell.angle_alpha   90.00
_cell.angle_beta   90.00
_cell.angle_gamma   90.00
#
_symmetry.space_group_name_H-M   'P 1'
#
loop_
_entity.id
_entity.type
_entity.pdbx_description
1 polymer ?
#
loop_
_entity_poly.entity_id
_entity_poly.type
_entity_poly.pdbx_seq_one_letter_code
_entity_poly.pdbx_strand_id
1 'polypeptide(L)'
;MCGSGMQAAIMAHDLLLAGTAEVVVAGGMESMSNAPYLLDKARSGYRMGHGKVIDHMFFDGLEDAYDKGRLMGTFAEDCAQAQGFSRQAQDDFAIASLTRAK
;
A
#
# COMPACT_ATOMS: atom_id res chain seq x y z
N MET A 1 5.22 2.14 -2.18
CA MET A 1 3.77 2.01 -1.90
C MET A 1 3.03 1.67 -3.20
N CYS A 2 1.70 1.80 -3.24
CA CYS A 2 0.85 1.30 -4.33
C CYS A 2 1.31 1.64 -5.77
N GLY A 3 2.00 2.77 -5.97
CA GLY A 3 2.54 3.17 -7.27
C GLY A 3 3.77 2.41 -7.77
N SER A 4 4.38 1.52 -6.97
CA SER A 4 5.68 0.88 -7.31
C SER A 4 5.66 0.16 -8.67
N GLY A 5 4.60 -0.61 -8.98
CA GLY A 5 4.51 -1.33 -10.25
C GLY A 5 4.37 -0.40 -11.46
N MET A 6 3.63 0.70 -11.31
CA MET A 6 3.51 1.72 -12.36
C MET A 6 4.81 2.51 -12.51
N GLN A 7 5.49 2.83 -11.41
CA GLN A 7 6.79 3.48 -11.43
C GLN A 7 7.84 2.64 -12.17
N ALA A 8 7.82 1.32 -11.99
CA ALA A 8 8.70 0.42 -12.75
C ALA A 8 8.45 0.53 -14.27
N ALA A 9 7.17 0.62 -14.69
CA ALA A 9 6.82 0.79 -16.10
C ALA A 9 7.26 2.17 -16.66
N ILE A 10 7.09 3.24 -15.88
CA ILE A 10 7.56 4.59 -16.23
C ILE A 10 9.07 4.60 -16.43
N MET A 11 9.83 4.03 -15.49
CA MET A 11 11.29 3.95 -15.61
C MET A 11 11.73 3.11 -16.81
N ALA A 12 11.05 1.99 -17.09
CA ALA A 12 11.35 1.18 -18.26
C ALA A 12 11.14 1.94 -19.57
N HIS A 13 10.05 2.70 -19.67
CA HIS A 13 9.82 3.60 -20.79
C HIS A 13 10.98 4.60 -20.97
N ASP A 14 11.39 5.27 -19.90
CA ASP A 14 12.43 6.29 -19.97
C ASP A 14 13.80 5.71 -20.35
N LEU A 15 14.13 4.51 -19.86
CA LEU A 15 15.36 3.81 -20.20
C LEU A 15 15.43 3.44 -21.69
N LEU A 16 14.31 2.97 -22.24
CA LEU A 16 14.16 2.65 -23.66
C LEU A 16 14.25 3.91 -24.52
N LEU A 17 13.53 4.98 -24.13
CA LEU A 17 13.52 6.24 -24.87
C LEU A 17 14.90 6.91 -24.88
N ALA A 18 15.63 6.83 -23.77
CA ALA A 18 16.98 7.36 -23.67
C ALA A 18 18.03 6.52 -24.44
N GLY A 19 17.65 5.34 -24.96
CA GLY A 19 18.59 4.41 -25.61
C GLY A 19 19.60 3.76 -24.65
N THR A 20 19.37 3.88 -23.34
CA THR A 20 20.25 3.32 -22.30
C THR A 20 19.98 1.84 -22.03
N ALA A 21 18.80 1.35 -22.43
CA ALA A 21 18.45 -0.05 -22.48
C ALA A 21 17.72 -0.36 -23.79
N GLU A 22 17.88 -1.58 -24.31
CA GLU A 22 17.17 -2.04 -25.51
C GLU A 22 15.94 -2.88 -25.17
N VAL A 23 15.97 -3.59 -24.04
CA VAL A 23 14.88 -4.45 -23.55
C VAL A 23 14.81 -4.34 -22.03
N VAL A 24 13.60 -4.16 -21.48
CA VAL A 24 13.37 -4.06 -20.04
C VAL A 24 12.11 -4.86 -19.67
N VAL A 25 12.17 -5.63 -18.59
CA VAL A 25 10.99 -6.25 -17.96
C VAL A 25 10.59 -5.37 -16.77
N ALA A 26 9.36 -4.86 -16.79
CA ALA A 26 8.81 -4.02 -15.73
C ALA A 26 7.53 -4.63 -15.15
N GLY A 27 7.32 -4.39 -13.86
CA GLY A 27 6.12 -4.83 -13.16
C GLY A 27 6.22 -4.59 -11.65
N GLY A 28 5.32 -5.22 -10.92
CA GLY A 28 5.33 -5.26 -9.46
C GLY A 28 4.90 -6.64 -8.97
N MET A 29 5.33 -7.00 -7.78
CA MET A 29 4.95 -8.24 -7.11
C MET A 29 4.62 -7.94 -5.65
N GLU A 30 3.59 -8.59 -5.12
CA GLU A 30 3.13 -8.39 -3.75
C GLU A 30 2.55 -9.69 -3.21
N SER A 31 2.83 -10.00 -1.93
CA SER A 31 2.30 -11.19 -1.26
C SER A 31 1.93 -10.85 0.18
N MET A 32 0.86 -10.07 0.34
CA MET A 32 0.40 -9.58 1.65
C MET A 32 0.10 -10.71 2.65
N SER A 33 -0.41 -11.86 2.19
CA SER A 33 -0.69 -13.02 3.06
C SER A 33 0.55 -13.61 3.74
N ASN A 34 1.75 -13.34 3.21
CA ASN A 34 3.02 -13.81 3.77
C ASN A 34 3.76 -12.70 4.55
N ALA A 35 3.13 -11.54 4.78
CA ALA A 35 3.75 -10.47 5.57
C ALA A 35 4.01 -10.97 7.02
N PRO A 36 5.23 -10.82 7.55
CA PRO A 36 5.57 -11.32 8.87
C PRO A 36 5.06 -10.41 9.99
N TYR A 37 5.18 -10.87 11.22
CA TYR A 37 5.16 -9.99 12.38
C TYR A 37 6.58 -9.58 12.79
N LEU A 38 6.73 -8.37 13.30
CA LEU A 38 8.00 -7.80 13.74
C LEU A 38 8.06 -7.64 15.26
N LEU A 39 9.28 -7.76 15.79
CA LEU A 39 9.63 -7.50 17.19
C LEU A 39 10.73 -6.43 17.23
N ASP A 40 10.34 -5.20 17.54
CA ASP A 40 11.16 -3.98 17.46
C ASP A 40 12.46 -4.02 18.29
N LYS A 41 12.47 -4.72 19.41
CA LYS A 41 13.62 -4.79 20.34
C LYS A 41 14.26 -6.16 20.43
N ALA A 42 13.83 -7.13 19.62
CA ALA A 42 14.35 -8.49 19.71
C ALA A 42 15.87 -8.57 19.52
N ARG A 43 16.43 -7.70 18.66
CA ARG A 43 17.88 -7.65 18.41
C ARG A 43 18.69 -7.21 19.62
N SER A 44 18.22 -6.21 20.37
CA SER A 44 18.91 -5.67 21.55
C SER A 44 18.47 -6.32 22.87
N GLY A 45 17.38 -7.10 22.84
CA GLY A 45 16.75 -7.72 24.00
C GLY A 45 15.68 -6.83 24.65
N TYR A 46 14.61 -7.47 25.14
CA TYR A 46 13.50 -6.80 25.83
C TYR A 46 13.74 -6.60 27.34
N ARG A 47 14.69 -7.35 27.93
CA ARG A 47 14.98 -7.39 29.38
C ARG A 47 13.79 -7.83 30.25
N MET A 48 12.78 -6.98 30.44
CA MET A 48 11.59 -7.25 31.27
C MET A 48 10.44 -6.29 30.92
N GLY A 49 9.19 -6.78 30.99
CA GLY A 49 7.97 -6.01 30.71
C GLY A 49 7.27 -6.40 29.41
N HIS A 50 6.15 -5.74 29.11
CA HIS A 50 5.37 -5.99 27.89
C HIS A 50 6.08 -5.48 26.63
N GLY A 51 5.97 -6.24 25.54
CA GLY A 51 6.39 -5.84 24.19
C GLY A 51 5.20 -5.83 23.22
N LYS A 52 5.36 -5.14 22.09
CA LYS A 52 4.39 -5.17 21.01
C LYS A 52 4.85 -6.14 19.93
N VAL A 53 3.90 -6.91 19.40
CA VAL A 53 4.08 -7.67 18.16
C VAL A 53 3.48 -6.81 17.05
N ILE A 54 4.30 -6.40 16.10
CA ILE A 54 3.93 -5.42 15.07
C ILE A 54 3.57 -6.16 13.79
N ASP A 55 2.38 -5.90 13.24
CA ASP A 55 1.99 -6.41 11.92
C ASP A 55 2.75 -5.62 10.84
N HIS A 56 3.59 -6.31 10.06
CA HIS A 56 4.40 -5.67 9.02
C HIS A 56 3.55 -5.08 7.89
N MET A 57 2.46 -5.74 7.51
CA MET A 57 1.59 -5.28 6.43
C MET A 57 0.96 -3.94 6.78
N PHE A 58 0.51 -3.79 8.03
CA PHE A 58 0.00 -2.52 8.52
C PHE A 58 1.12 -1.50 8.60
N PHE A 59 2.20 -1.83 9.31
CA PHE A 59 3.26 -0.90 9.65
C PHE A 59 3.99 -0.33 8.42
N ASP A 60 4.28 -1.14 7.41
CA ASP A 60 5.05 -0.72 6.22
C ASP A 60 4.14 -0.41 5.02
N GLY A 61 2.95 -1.00 4.95
CA GLY A 61 2.10 -0.96 3.76
C GLY A 61 0.84 -0.08 3.86
N LEU A 62 0.24 0.04 5.05
CA LEU A 62 -1.13 0.57 5.20
C LEU A 62 -1.26 1.68 6.25
N GLU A 63 -0.22 1.95 7.01
CA GLU A 63 -0.12 3.02 7.99
C GLU A 63 0.62 4.22 7.37
N ASP A 64 0.16 5.43 7.68
CA ASP A 64 0.83 6.64 7.23
C ASP A 64 2.18 6.82 7.94
N ALA A 65 3.20 7.20 7.17
CA ALA A 65 4.55 7.37 7.70
C ALA A 65 4.71 8.63 8.56
N TYR A 66 3.81 9.61 8.42
CA TYR A 66 3.89 10.90 9.11
C TYR A 66 2.95 10.94 10.32
N ASP A 67 1.75 10.38 10.19
CA ASP A 67 0.75 10.24 11.24
C ASP A 67 0.68 8.79 11.72
N LYS A 68 1.56 8.48 12.68
CA LYS A 68 1.76 7.12 13.17
C LYS A 68 0.46 6.53 13.75
N GLY A 69 0.07 5.37 13.24
CA GLY A 69 -1.12 4.62 13.59
C GLY A 69 -2.32 4.94 12.70
N ARG A 70 -2.22 5.95 11.83
CA ARG A 70 -3.31 6.35 10.94
C ARG A 70 -3.34 5.46 9.70
N LEU A 71 -4.41 4.69 9.55
CA LEU A 71 -4.58 3.78 8.42
C LEU A 71 -5.07 4.49 7.17
N MET A 72 -4.66 3.99 5.99
CA MET A 72 -5.05 4.54 4.68
C MET A 72 -6.56 4.73 4.51
N GLY A 73 -7.39 3.85 5.09
CA GLY A 73 -8.86 3.98 5.03
C GLY A 73 -9.40 5.29 5.63
N THR A 74 -8.72 5.88 6.62
CA THR A 74 -9.11 7.17 7.20
C THR A 74 -8.93 8.33 6.20
N PHE A 75 -7.95 8.25 5.31
CA PHE A 75 -7.78 9.25 4.24
C PHE A 75 -8.85 9.10 3.16
N ALA A 76 -9.36 7.88 2.94
CA ALA A 76 -10.51 7.67 2.06
C ALA A 76 -11.78 8.32 2.63
N GLU A 77 -12.00 8.22 3.95
CA GLU A 77 -13.11 8.92 4.64
C GLU A 77 -12.98 10.44 4.57
N ASP A 78 -11.78 10.99 4.81
CA ASP A 78 -11.51 12.42 4.66
C ASP A 78 -11.83 12.90 3.23
N CYS A 79 -11.41 12.12 2.22
CA CYS A 79 -11.71 12.40 0.82
C CYS A 79 -13.21 12.34 0.54
N ALA A 80 -13.90 11.31 1.03
CA ALA A 80 -15.34 11.16 0.86
C ALA A 80 -16.10 12.34 1.47
N GLN A 81 -15.71 12.79 2.67
CA GLN A 81 -16.30 13.95 3.32
C GLN A 81 -16.01 15.24 2.55
N ALA A 82 -14.75 15.46 2.14
CA ALA A 82 -14.34 16.67 1.44
C ALA A 82 -14.97 16.82 0.05
N GLN A 83 -15.20 15.70 -0.65
CA GLN A 83 -15.79 15.66 -1.99
C GLN A 83 -17.32 15.43 -1.97
N GLY A 84 -17.91 15.18 -0.81
CA GLY A 84 -19.34 14.93 -0.68
C GLY A 84 -19.80 13.59 -1.26
N PHE A 85 -18.94 12.56 -1.27
CA PHE A 85 -19.30 11.23 -1.74
C PHE A 85 -20.19 10.51 -0.73
N SER A 86 -21.48 10.37 -1.06
CA SER A 86 -22.42 9.65 -0.22
C SER A 86 -22.06 8.17 -0.12
N ARG A 87 -22.44 7.53 0.99
CA ARG A 87 -22.28 6.09 1.16
C ARG A 87 -22.93 5.29 0.03
N GLN A 88 -24.12 5.71 -0.43
CA GLN A 88 -24.81 5.06 -1.54
C GLN A 88 -23.99 5.12 -2.83
N ALA A 89 -23.37 6.27 -3.14
CA ALA A 89 -22.54 6.41 -4.33
C ALA A 89 -21.28 5.50 -4.28
N GLN A 90 -20.67 5.35 -3.11
CA GLN A 90 -19.54 4.44 -2.91
C GLN A 90 -19.97 2.97 -3.12
N ASP A 91 -21.12 2.56 -2.58
CA ASP A 91 -21.66 1.22 -2.74
C ASP A 91 -22.04 0.93 -4.20
N ASP A 92 -22.71 1.87 -4.88
CA ASP A 92 -23.09 1.75 -6.29
C ASP A 92 -21.85 1.53 -7.18
N PHE A 93 -20.77 2.27 -6.92
CA PHE A 93 -19.50 2.10 -7.61
C PHE A 93 -18.88 0.71 -7.34
N ALA A 94 -18.86 0.26 -6.09
CA ALA A 94 -18.32 -1.04 -5.71
C ALA A 94 -19.09 -2.20 -6.41
N ILE A 95 -20.41 -2.12 -6.45
CA ILE A 95 -21.28 -3.10 -7.15
C ILE A 95 -21.02 -3.08 -8.65
N ALA A 96 -20.92 -1.88 -9.26
CA ALA A 96 -20.63 -1.75 -10.68
C ALA A 96 -19.26 -2.35 -11.04
N SER A 97 -18.24 -2.12 -10.21
CA SER A 97 -16.91 -2.71 -10.37
C SER A 97 -16.96 -4.23 -10.31
N LEU A 98 -17.63 -4.80 -9.30
CA LEU A 98 -17.78 -6.25 -9.16
C LEU A 98 -18.53 -6.87 -10.33
N THR A 99 -19.59 -6.21 -10.79
CA THR A 99 -20.40 -6.68 -11.93
C THR A 99 -19.59 -6.74 -13.22
N ARG A 100 -18.69 -5.77 -13.44
CA ARG A 100 -17.83 -5.72 -14.64
C ARG A 100 -16.69 -6.72 -14.61
N ALA A 101 -16.26 -7.15 -13.43
CA ALA A 101 -15.15 -8.08 -13.26
C ALA A 101 -15.55 -9.56 -13.36
N LYS A 102 -16.86 -9.86 -13.29
CA LYS A 102 -17.40 -11.19 -13.59
C LYS A 102 -17.23 -11.53 -15.07
#